data_AF-A0AAV9L0R1-F1
#
_entry.id   AF-A0AAV9L0R1-F1
#
_cell.length_a   1.000
_cell.length_b   1.000
_cell.length_c   1.000
_cell.angle_alpha   90.00
_cell.angle_beta   90.00
_cell.angle_gamma   90.00
#
_symmetry.space_group_name_H-M   'P 1'
#
loop_
_entity.id
_entity.type
_entity.pdbx_description
1 polymer ?
#
loop_
_entity_poly.entity_id
_entity_poly.type
_entity_poly.pdbx_seq_one_letter_code
_entity_poly.pdbx_strand_id
1 'polypeptide(L)'
;MKISWFSCLLLLLVLSSSPWSTLADNHQEFIQCLSHSNQTYYTPSNSSFSSILQFSIQNLRFNTTETPKPLVIVTPVSESEVQQVILCAKKIGMHVRVRSAGHDYEGLSYVSEVPFVIVDLINLRTINVDVNDKSAWVEAGSTIGFPAGVCPTVGVGGHFSGGGYGTMMRKYGLSADNIVDARLVDANGTILDRVYMGEDLFWAIRGGGGNTFGLVLSWKIKLLDVPEKVTVFTLDKTLEQNLTKLIHKWQNVAPRFH
;
A
#
# COMPACT_ATOMS: atom_id res chain seq x y z
N MET A 1 -51.87 29.20 -51.95
CA MET A 1 -51.49 27.87 -52.45
C MET A 1 -50.77 27.13 -51.35
N LYS A 2 -51.22 25.91 -51.05
CA LYS A 2 -50.76 25.02 -49.96
C LYS A 2 -49.33 24.52 -50.21
N ILE A 3 -48.48 24.52 -49.20
CA ILE A 3 -47.39 23.54 -49.06
C ILE A 3 -47.28 23.18 -47.57
N SER A 4 -47.65 21.94 -47.23
CA SER A 4 -47.49 21.30 -45.92
C SER A 4 -46.27 20.40 -45.99
N TRP A 5 -45.34 20.53 -45.04
CA TRP A 5 -44.24 19.60 -44.84
C TRP A 5 -44.54 18.77 -43.60
N PHE A 6 -44.90 17.51 -43.80
CA PHE A 6 -44.86 16.50 -42.73
C PHE A 6 -43.41 16.03 -42.61
N SER A 7 -42.75 16.34 -41.49
CA SER A 7 -41.48 15.71 -41.12
C SER A 7 -41.76 14.69 -40.03
N CYS A 8 -41.53 13.42 -40.36
CA CYS A 8 -41.60 12.28 -39.47
C CYS A 8 -40.23 12.13 -38.80
N LEU A 9 -40.10 12.43 -37.51
CA LEU A 9 -38.91 12.08 -36.73
C LEU A 9 -39.21 10.88 -35.84
N LEU A 10 -38.58 9.75 -36.17
CA LEU A 10 -38.51 8.56 -35.32
C LEU A 10 -37.79 8.89 -34.01
N LEU A 11 -38.45 8.64 -32.87
CA LEU A 11 -37.79 8.55 -31.57
C LEU A 11 -37.04 7.21 -31.48
N LEU A 12 -35.71 7.26 -31.62
CA LEU A 12 -34.83 6.19 -31.17
C LEU A 12 -34.76 6.23 -29.64
N LEU A 13 -35.48 5.32 -28.98
CA LEU A 13 -35.32 4.99 -27.57
C LEU A 13 -33.95 4.32 -27.37
N VAL A 14 -32.94 5.12 -27.04
CA VAL A 14 -31.67 4.61 -26.51
C VAL A 14 -31.94 4.22 -25.06
N LEU A 15 -32.03 2.92 -24.78
CA LEU A 15 -32.00 2.38 -23.43
C LEU A 15 -30.62 2.69 -22.83
N SER A 16 -30.51 3.78 -22.10
CA SER A 16 -29.34 4.06 -21.29
C SER A 16 -29.35 3.13 -20.08
N SER A 17 -28.61 2.03 -20.16
CA SER A 17 -28.24 1.26 -18.96
C SER A 17 -27.41 2.17 -18.06
N SER A 18 -27.96 2.54 -16.90
CA SER A 18 -27.26 3.35 -15.92
C SER A 18 -26.06 2.58 -15.35
N PRO A 19 -24.85 3.17 -15.31
CA PRO A 19 -23.65 2.49 -14.79
C PRO A 19 -23.72 2.13 -13.30
N TRP A 20 -24.77 2.57 -12.59
CA TRP A 20 -25.00 2.22 -11.19
C TRP A 20 -25.59 0.82 -10.98
N SER A 21 -26.36 0.26 -11.93
CA SER A 21 -26.93 -1.08 -11.76
C SER A 21 -25.86 -2.17 -11.87
N THR A 22 -24.92 -2.02 -12.81
CA THR A 22 -23.78 -2.94 -12.98
C THR A 22 -22.79 -2.85 -11.81
N LEU A 23 -22.67 -1.68 -11.18
CA LEU A 23 -21.77 -1.48 -10.04
C LEU A 23 -22.24 -2.16 -8.76
N ALA A 24 -23.54 -2.04 -8.48
CA ALA A 24 -24.17 -2.68 -7.33
C ALA A 24 -24.10 -4.21 -7.43
N ASP A 25 -24.27 -4.75 -8.65
CA ASP A 25 -24.11 -6.19 -8.94
C ASP A 25 -22.69 -6.68 -8.65
N ASN A 26 -21.67 -6.02 -9.20
CA ASN A 26 -20.27 -6.45 -9.06
C ASN A 26 -19.79 -6.49 -7.60
N HIS A 27 -20.29 -5.60 -6.73
CA HIS A 27 -19.99 -5.62 -5.30
C HIS A 27 -20.61 -6.82 -4.57
N GLN A 28 -21.87 -7.14 -4.86
CA GLN A 28 -22.54 -8.30 -4.25
C GLN A 28 -21.92 -9.61 -4.72
N GLU A 29 -21.61 -9.72 -6.01
CA GLU A 29 -20.88 -10.86 -6.57
C GLU A 29 -19.51 -11.03 -5.90
N PHE A 30 -18.81 -9.93 -5.58
CA PHE A 30 -17.52 -9.98 -4.90
C PHE A 30 -17.66 -10.53 -3.49
N ILE A 31 -18.63 -10.05 -2.72
CA ILE A 31 -18.92 -10.59 -1.39
C ILE A 31 -19.33 -12.06 -1.45
N GLN A 32 -20.14 -12.45 -2.44
CA GLN A 32 -20.53 -13.85 -2.62
C GLN A 32 -19.35 -14.74 -3.03
N CYS A 33 -18.36 -14.20 -3.74
CA CYS A 33 -17.12 -14.90 -4.00
C CYS A 33 -16.32 -15.09 -2.69
N LEU A 34 -16.22 -14.05 -1.84
CA LEU A 34 -15.53 -14.10 -0.54
C LEU A 34 -16.24 -14.95 0.52
N SER A 35 -17.56 -15.14 0.46
CA SER A 35 -18.31 -15.86 1.50
C SER A 35 -17.92 -17.34 1.62
N HIS A 36 -17.18 -17.88 0.65
CA HIS A 36 -16.61 -19.21 0.70
C HIS A 36 -15.42 -19.34 1.68
N SER A 37 -14.87 -18.25 2.23
CA SER A 37 -13.62 -18.25 3.01
C SER A 37 -13.71 -17.70 4.45
N ASN A 38 -14.91 -17.49 5.03
CA ASN A 38 -15.09 -16.91 6.39
C ASN A 38 -14.31 -15.60 6.62
N GLN A 39 -14.10 -14.84 5.55
CA GLN A 39 -13.22 -13.69 5.56
C GLN A 39 -13.87 -12.48 6.25
N THR A 40 -13.09 -11.73 7.03
CA THR A 40 -13.57 -10.49 7.64
C THR A 40 -13.56 -9.36 6.62
N TYR A 41 -14.73 -8.80 6.33
CA TYR A 41 -14.90 -7.68 5.42
C TYR A 41 -15.89 -6.64 5.98
N TYR A 42 -15.80 -5.43 5.44
CA TYR A 42 -16.63 -4.29 5.81
C TYR A 42 -17.16 -3.58 4.57
N THR A 43 -18.45 -3.31 4.56
CA THR A 43 -19.17 -2.54 3.53
C THR A 43 -19.71 -1.26 4.14
N PRO A 44 -20.12 -0.26 3.34
CA PRO A 44 -20.72 0.99 3.84
C PRO A 44 -21.96 0.79 4.75
N SER A 45 -22.60 -0.38 4.72
CA SER A 45 -23.71 -0.74 5.62
C SER A 45 -23.27 -1.17 7.02
N ASN A 46 -21.99 -1.54 7.24
CA ASN A 46 -21.47 -1.83 8.58
C ASN A 46 -21.18 -0.54 9.35
N SER A 47 -21.61 -0.45 10.62
CA SER A 47 -21.33 0.70 11.48
C SER A 47 -19.84 0.95 11.73
N SER A 48 -19.01 -0.09 11.63
CA SER A 48 -17.54 -0.02 11.76
C SER A 48 -16.82 0.42 10.49
N PHE A 49 -17.50 0.52 9.33
CA PHE A 49 -16.83 0.79 8.06
C PHE A 49 -16.03 2.09 8.08
N SER A 50 -16.62 3.17 8.59
CA SER A 50 -15.95 4.47 8.65
C SER A 50 -14.72 4.43 9.55
N SER A 51 -14.80 3.80 10.72
CA SER A 51 -13.67 3.73 11.65
C SER A 51 -12.53 2.86 11.11
N ILE A 52 -12.84 1.73 10.47
CA ILE A 52 -11.85 0.86 9.82
C ILE A 52 -11.19 1.60 8.63
N LEU A 53 -11.97 2.29 7.81
CA LEU A 53 -11.42 3.07 6.69
C LEU A 53 -10.49 4.17 7.19
N GLN A 54 -10.90 4.92 8.21
CA GLN A 54 -10.17 6.08 8.70
C GLN A 54 -8.98 5.72 9.60
N PHE A 55 -8.93 4.50 10.15
CA PHE A 55 -7.93 4.08 11.13
C PHE A 55 -6.48 4.43 10.78
N SER A 56 -6.09 4.24 9.51
CA SER A 56 -4.72 4.45 9.04
C SER A 56 -4.58 5.54 7.98
N ILE A 57 -5.61 6.36 7.73
CA ILE A 57 -5.50 7.51 6.82
C ILE A 57 -4.62 8.57 7.47
N GLN A 58 -3.42 8.77 6.92
CA GLN A 58 -2.46 9.75 7.46
C GLN A 58 -2.64 11.13 6.86
N ASN A 59 -2.95 11.22 5.56
CA ASN A 59 -3.17 12.49 4.90
C ASN A 59 -4.66 12.85 4.91
N LEU A 60 -5.03 13.76 5.82
CA LEU A 60 -6.42 14.19 6.04
C LEU A 60 -7.04 14.91 4.84
N ARG A 61 -6.25 15.38 3.87
CA ARG A 61 -6.76 15.90 2.59
C ARG A 61 -7.64 14.88 1.86
N PHE A 62 -7.42 13.60 2.11
CA PHE A 62 -8.16 12.48 1.53
C PHE A 62 -9.17 11.85 2.52
N ASN A 63 -9.49 12.53 3.61
CA ASN A 63 -10.54 12.11 4.54
C ASN A 63 -11.72 13.09 4.54
N THR A 64 -12.23 13.39 3.34
CA THR A 64 -13.43 14.22 3.18
C THR A 64 -14.65 13.38 2.78
N THR A 65 -15.81 14.02 2.79
CA THR A 65 -17.08 13.47 2.30
C THR A 65 -17.06 13.21 0.79
N GLU A 66 -16.36 14.03 0.03
CA GLU A 66 -16.26 13.96 -1.43
C GLU A 66 -15.20 12.95 -1.90
N THR A 67 -14.28 12.55 -1.01
CA THR A 67 -13.23 11.59 -1.38
C THR A 67 -13.86 10.24 -1.72
N PRO A 68 -13.58 9.66 -2.92
CA PRO A 68 -14.07 8.33 -3.29
C PRO A 68 -13.74 7.28 -2.23
N LYS A 69 -14.73 6.43 -1.90
CA LYS A 69 -14.62 5.40 -0.86
C LYS A 69 -14.64 4.00 -1.50
N PRO A 70 -13.98 3.00 -0.89
CA PRO A 70 -14.03 1.64 -1.40
C PRO A 70 -15.45 1.06 -1.25
N LEU A 71 -15.76 0.07 -2.08
CA LEU A 71 -17.00 -0.70 -1.95
C LEU A 71 -16.89 -1.73 -0.83
N VAL A 72 -15.71 -2.34 -0.67
CA VAL A 72 -15.40 -3.30 0.41
C VAL A 72 -14.01 -3.02 0.97
N ILE A 73 -13.86 -3.15 2.27
CA ILE A 73 -12.58 -3.27 2.94
C ILE A 73 -12.46 -4.69 3.46
N VAL A 74 -11.40 -5.39 3.09
CA VAL A 74 -11.09 -6.72 3.60
C VAL A 74 -9.87 -6.62 4.50
N THR A 75 -9.88 -7.28 5.66
CA THR A 75 -8.77 -7.29 6.62
C THR A 75 -8.26 -8.72 6.84
N PRO A 76 -7.52 -9.30 5.88
CA PRO A 76 -7.08 -10.70 5.92
C PRO A 76 -6.26 -11.02 7.17
N VAL A 77 -6.46 -12.19 7.77
CA VAL A 77 -5.63 -12.71 8.88
C VAL A 77 -4.71 -13.85 8.46
N SER A 78 -4.79 -14.28 7.20
CA SER A 78 -3.97 -15.34 6.63
C SER A 78 -3.60 -15.04 5.18
N GLU A 79 -2.54 -15.66 4.69
CA GLU A 79 -2.13 -15.52 3.29
C GLU A 79 -3.15 -16.14 2.32
N SER A 80 -3.79 -17.24 2.72
CA SER A 80 -4.86 -17.87 1.95
C SER A 80 -6.05 -16.92 1.74
N GLU A 81 -6.40 -16.14 2.76
CA GLU A 81 -7.42 -15.10 2.64
C GLU A 81 -7.02 -14.01 1.64
N VAL A 82 -5.74 -13.63 1.59
CA VAL A 82 -5.24 -12.68 0.58
C VAL A 82 -5.38 -13.28 -0.82
N GLN A 83 -4.97 -14.53 -1.03
CA GLN A 83 -5.12 -15.21 -2.33
C GLN A 83 -6.57 -15.20 -2.81
N GLN A 84 -7.52 -15.54 -1.92
CA GLN A 84 -8.95 -15.56 -2.27
C GLN A 84 -9.45 -14.18 -2.71
N VAL A 85 -9.02 -13.11 -2.04
CA VAL A 85 -9.40 -11.75 -2.43
C VAL A 85 -8.89 -11.42 -3.82
N ILE A 86 -7.63 -11.74 -4.13
CA ILE A 86 -7.04 -11.47 -5.45
C ILE A 86 -7.77 -12.28 -6.53
N LEU A 87 -8.07 -13.56 -6.28
CA LEU A 87 -8.81 -14.42 -7.21
C LEU A 87 -10.23 -13.89 -7.48
N CYS A 88 -10.96 -13.52 -6.42
CA CYS A 88 -12.30 -12.95 -6.54
C CYS A 88 -12.29 -11.59 -7.26
N ALA A 89 -11.35 -10.72 -6.90
CA ALA A 89 -11.23 -9.41 -7.54
C ALA A 89 -10.95 -9.56 -9.05
N LYS A 90 -10.05 -10.47 -9.43
CA LYS A 90 -9.76 -10.77 -10.84
C LYS A 90 -10.98 -11.33 -11.57
N LYS A 91 -11.67 -12.30 -10.98
CA LYS A 91 -12.85 -12.95 -11.59
C LYS A 91 -13.94 -11.93 -11.92
N ILE A 92 -14.11 -10.93 -11.06
CA ILE A 92 -15.22 -9.96 -11.12
C ILE A 92 -14.80 -8.65 -11.80
N GLY A 93 -13.50 -8.43 -12.01
CA GLY A 93 -12.97 -7.19 -12.57
C GLY A 93 -12.98 -6.03 -11.57
N MET A 94 -12.82 -6.32 -10.28
CA MET A 94 -12.77 -5.31 -9.21
C MET A 94 -11.35 -4.79 -9.03
N HIS A 95 -11.19 -3.46 -9.00
CA HIS A 95 -9.87 -2.85 -8.76
C HIS A 95 -9.43 -3.06 -7.31
N VAL A 96 -8.16 -3.38 -7.10
CA VAL A 96 -7.59 -3.62 -5.76
C VAL A 96 -6.63 -2.49 -5.38
N ARG A 97 -6.83 -1.94 -4.18
CA ARG A 97 -5.84 -1.12 -3.48
C ARG A 97 -5.33 -1.89 -2.27
N VAL A 98 -4.02 -2.06 -2.17
CA VAL A 98 -3.41 -2.68 -0.99
C VAL A 98 -3.00 -1.60 -0.01
N ARG A 99 -3.41 -1.77 1.25
CA ARG A 99 -3.03 -0.88 2.35
C ARG A 99 -2.26 -1.66 3.40
N SER A 100 -1.07 -1.15 3.74
CA SER A 100 -0.32 -1.55 4.93
C SER A 100 -0.68 -0.60 6.09
N ALA A 101 0.02 0.53 6.24
CA ALA A 101 -0.28 1.51 7.29
C ALA A 101 -0.78 2.89 6.78
N GLY A 102 -1.15 2.99 5.50
CA GLY A 102 -1.85 4.17 4.94
C GLY A 102 -1.05 5.48 4.84
N HIS A 103 0.29 5.40 4.84
CA HIS A 103 1.21 6.56 4.69
C HIS A 103 1.40 7.05 3.25
N ASP A 104 0.59 6.58 2.29
CA ASP A 104 0.69 7.07 0.91
C ASP A 104 0.33 8.57 0.86
N TYR A 105 1.24 9.39 0.34
CA TYR A 105 1.10 10.85 0.37
C TYR A 105 -0.09 11.34 -0.47
N GLU A 106 -0.49 10.58 -1.48
CA GLU A 106 -1.61 10.88 -2.37
C GLU A 106 -2.83 9.99 -2.10
N GLY A 107 -2.83 9.26 -0.98
CA GLY A 107 -3.91 8.38 -0.56
C GLY A 107 -4.16 7.19 -1.49
N LEU A 108 -3.21 6.83 -2.37
CA LEU A 108 -3.40 5.81 -3.41
C LEU A 108 -3.62 4.39 -2.88
N SER A 109 -3.33 4.15 -1.59
CA SER A 109 -3.64 2.88 -0.92
C SER A 109 -5.10 2.77 -0.45
N TYR A 110 -5.88 3.85 -0.50
CA TYR A 110 -7.27 3.88 -0.01
C TYR A 110 -8.21 4.80 -0.82
N VAL A 111 -7.75 5.39 -1.93
CA VAL A 111 -8.54 6.20 -2.86
C VAL A 111 -8.36 5.68 -4.29
N SER A 112 -9.43 5.72 -5.08
CA SER A 112 -9.41 5.38 -6.49
C SER A 112 -10.54 6.10 -7.22
N GLU A 113 -10.31 6.47 -8.48
CA GLU A 113 -11.35 7.04 -9.36
C GLU A 113 -12.30 5.97 -9.91
N VAL A 114 -11.84 4.72 -9.95
CA VAL A 114 -12.66 3.57 -10.33
C VAL A 114 -13.14 2.80 -9.10
N PRO A 115 -14.29 2.11 -9.20
CA PRO A 115 -14.79 1.20 -8.18
C PRO A 115 -13.71 0.22 -7.71
N PHE A 116 -13.54 0.09 -6.40
CA PHE A 116 -12.40 -0.62 -5.85
C PHE A 116 -12.69 -1.23 -4.48
N VAL A 117 -11.83 -2.19 -4.12
CA VAL A 117 -11.75 -2.77 -2.78
C VAL A 117 -10.40 -2.45 -2.17
N ILE A 118 -10.38 -2.30 -0.85
CA ILE A 118 -9.13 -2.22 -0.08
C ILE A 118 -8.83 -3.60 0.49
N VAL A 119 -7.61 -4.09 0.25
CA VAL A 119 -7.01 -5.19 1.02
C VAL A 119 -6.12 -4.55 2.07
N ASP A 120 -6.64 -4.48 3.29
CA ASP A 120 -5.94 -3.87 4.42
C ASP A 120 -5.20 -4.96 5.22
N LEU A 121 -3.87 -4.92 5.16
CA LEU A 121 -2.99 -5.92 5.75
C LEU A 121 -2.82 -5.73 7.27
N ILE A 122 -3.64 -4.90 7.90
CA ILE A 122 -3.54 -4.52 9.32
C ILE A 122 -3.43 -5.69 10.31
N ASN A 123 -3.88 -6.89 9.94
CA ASN A 123 -3.81 -8.07 10.80
C ASN A 123 -2.59 -8.98 10.50
N LEU A 124 -1.89 -8.77 9.39
CA LEU A 124 -0.66 -9.49 9.04
C LEU A 124 0.55 -8.71 9.62
N ARG A 125 0.81 -8.91 10.91
CA ARG A 125 1.77 -8.13 11.72
C ARG A 125 2.80 -8.97 12.47
N THR A 126 2.90 -10.24 12.14
CA THR A 126 3.85 -11.16 12.76
C THR A 126 5.27 -10.75 12.40
N ILE A 127 6.14 -10.74 13.41
CA ILE A 127 7.58 -10.52 13.29
C ILE A 127 8.27 -11.71 13.93
N ASN A 128 9.02 -12.47 13.14
CA ASN A 128 9.80 -13.60 13.62
C ASN A 128 11.29 -13.30 13.42
N VAL A 129 12.04 -13.25 14.52
CA VAL A 129 13.46 -12.88 14.56
C VAL A 129 14.30 -14.10 14.82
N ASP A 130 15.24 -14.38 13.91
CA ASP A 130 16.31 -15.36 14.10
C ASP A 130 17.62 -14.63 14.42
N VAL A 131 18.02 -14.67 15.69
CA VAL A 131 19.24 -14.02 16.17
C VAL A 131 20.49 -14.73 15.66
N ASN A 132 20.43 -16.04 15.43
CA ASN A 132 21.58 -16.83 14.95
C ASN A 132 21.83 -16.58 13.46
N ASP A 133 20.78 -16.54 12.65
CA ASP A 133 20.84 -16.20 11.21
C ASP A 133 21.01 -14.69 10.98
N LYS A 134 20.88 -13.87 12.04
CA LYS A 134 20.75 -12.41 11.94
C LYS A 134 19.75 -12.03 10.86
N SER A 135 18.54 -12.58 10.93
CA SER A 135 17.48 -12.29 9.98
C SER A 135 16.13 -12.17 10.67
N ALA A 136 15.17 -11.56 9.99
CA ALA A 136 13.79 -11.53 10.46
C ALA A 136 12.81 -11.65 9.30
N TRP A 137 11.74 -12.40 9.51
CA TRP A 137 10.53 -12.33 8.69
C TRP A 137 9.59 -11.29 9.29
N VAL A 138 9.16 -10.34 8.47
CA VAL A 138 8.31 -9.22 8.87
C VAL A 138 7.11 -9.16 7.94
N GLU A 139 5.90 -9.40 8.47
CA GLU A 139 4.68 -9.28 7.68
C GLU A 139 4.40 -7.81 7.30
N ALA A 140 3.83 -7.62 6.11
CA ALA A 140 3.70 -6.32 5.45
C ALA A 140 2.75 -5.35 6.16
N GLY A 141 1.85 -5.83 7.01
CA GLY A 141 0.99 -5.01 7.86
C GLY A 141 1.66 -4.45 9.12
N SER A 142 2.88 -4.91 9.42
CA SER A 142 3.71 -4.37 10.50
C SER A 142 4.11 -2.93 10.19
N THR A 143 4.32 -2.14 11.24
CA THR A 143 4.97 -0.83 11.12
C THR A 143 6.48 -0.97 11.16
N ILE A 144 7.20 0.00 10.59
CA ILE A 144 8.65 -0.09 10.43
C ILE A 144 9.38 -0.08 11.77
N GLY A 145 10.43 -0.89 11.81
CA GLY A 145 11.52 -0.86 12.77
C GLY A 145 12.70 -1.53 12.08
N PHE A 146 13.91 -1.02 12.31
CA PHE A 146 15.19 -1.59 11.82
C PHE A 146 15.55 -1.29 10.33
N PRO A 147 16.80 -0.88 10.03
CA PRO A 147 17.09 0.41 9.37
C PRO A 147 16.07 0.76 8.29
N ALA A 148 15.18 1.66 8.66
CA ALA A 148 14.07 2.11 7.83
C ALA A 148 13.86 3.61 8.05
N GLY A 149 12.68 4.10 7.69
CA GLY A 149 12.22 5.46 7.93
C GLY A 149 12.23 5.89 9.40
N VAL A 150 12.14 7.21 9.58
CA VAL A 150 12.09 7.86 10.89
C VAL A 150 10.68 7.92 11.50
N CYS A 151 9.64 7.67 10.69
CA CYS A 151 8.25 7.77 11.11
C CYS A 151 7.74 6.40 11.58
N PRO A 152 7.54 6.18 12.90
CA PRO A 152 7.32 4.84 13.46
C PRO A 152 5.99 4.20 13.04
N THR A 153 5.02 4.98 12.55
CA THR A 153 3.72 4.48 12.09
C THR A 153 3.71 4.11 10.61
N VAL A 154 4.81 4.34 9.88
CA VAL A 154 4.93 3.92 8.47
C VAL A 154 4.89 2.40 8.38
N GLY A 155 4.17 1.88 7.39
CA GLY A 155 3.98 0.45 7.19
C GLY A 155 5.10 -0.18 6.37
N VAL A 156 5.53 -1.37 6.77
CA VAL A 156 6.63 -2.12 6.13
C VAL A 156 6.34 -2.39 4.66
N GLY A 157 5.12 -2.83 4.33
CA GLY A 157 4.74 -3.21 2.96
C GLY A 157 5.02 -2.11 1.93
N GLY A 158 4.51 -0.90 2.16
CA GLY A 158 4.73 0.23 1.26
C GLY A 158 6.15 0.79 1.33
N HIS A 159 6.72 0.88 2.55
CA HIS A 159 8.02 1.49 2.76
C HIS A 159 9.16 0.71 2.09
N PHE A 160 9.18 -0.61 2.25
CA PHE A 160 10.21 -1.46 1.64
C PHE A 160 10.02 -1.54 0.12
N SER A 161 8.78 -1.62 -0.35
CA SER A 161 8.50 -1.62 -1.80
C SER A 161 8.98 -0.34 -2.50
N GLY A 162 8.99 0.79 -1.80
CA GLY A 162 9.51 2.08 -2.29
C GLY A 162 10.99 2.34 -1.99
N GLY A 163 11.75 1.33 -1.55
CA GLY A 163 13.15 1.46 -1.17
C GLY A 163 13.33 1.67 0.34
N GLY A 164 12.84 2.81 0.82
CA GLY A 164 12.87 3.17 2.25
C GLY A 164 14.24 3.64 2.73
N TYR A 165 14.30 4.83 3.33
CA TYR A 165 15.54 5.42 3.84
C TYR A 165 15.33 6.02 5.22
N GLY A 166 16.42 6.19 5.97
CA GLY A 166 16.41 6.88 7.25
C GLY A 166 17.82 7.17 7.77
N THR A 167 17.96 7.33 9.08
CA THR A 167 19.18 7.82 9.73
C THR A 167 20.40 6.91 9.53
N MET A 168 20.18 5.61 9.28
CA MET A 168 21.25 4.63 9.06
C MET A 168 21.61 4.44 7.57
N MET A 169 20.98 5.15 6.64
CA MET A 169 21.15 4.89 5.20
C MET A 169 22.60 5.02 4.72
N ARG A 170 23.38 5.91 5.35
CA ARG A 170 24.76 6.17 4.95
C ARG A 170 25.70 5.02 5.28
N LYS A 171 25.34 4.22 6.29
CA LYS A 171 26.12 3.05 6.72
C LYS A 171 25.64 1.75 6.05
N TYR A 172 24.33 1.64 5.81
CA TYR A 172 23.69 0.37 5.45
C TYR A 172 22.83 0.39 4.18
N GLY A 173 22.74 1.52 3.48
CA GLY A 173 21.87 1.66 2.31
C GLY A 173 20.39 1.78 2.68
N LEU A 174 19.52 1.49 1.72
CA LEU A 174 18.07 1.52 1.87
C LEU A 174 17.57 0.30 2.66
N SER A 175 16.33 0.35 3.14
CA SER A 175 15.65 -0.83 3.69
C SER A 175 15.64 -1.97 2.67
N ALA A 176 15.36 -1.64 1.41
CA ALA A 176 15.31 -2.57 0.29
C ALA A 176 16.65 -3.24 -0.05
N ASP A 177 17.78 -2.57 0.22
CA ASP A 177 19.12 -3.14 0.03
C ASP A 177 19.40 -4.31 1.00
N ASN A 178 18.66 -4.37 2.10
CA ASN A 178 18.82 -5.35 3.18
C ASN A 178 17.76 -6.46 3.15
N ILE A 179 16.93 -6.51 2.09
CA ILE A 179 15.95 -7.58 1.87
C ILE A 179 16.62 -8.75 1.16
N VAL A 180 16.48 -9.94 1.74
CA VAL A 180 17.09 -11.18 1.23
C VAL A 180 16.09 -12.15 0.61
N ASP A 181 14.81 -12.03 0.98
CA ASP A 181 13.68 -12.81 0.44
C ASP A 181 12.36 -12.05 0.67
N ALA A 182 11.27 -12.49 0.03
CA ALA A 182 9.93 -11.98 0.28
C ALA A 182 8.89 -13.04 -0.07
N ARG A 183 7.68 -12.93 0.50
CA ARG A 183 6.51 -13.68 0.06
C ARG A 183 5.53 -12.74 -0.62
N LEU A 184 5.11 -13.06 -1.83
CA LEU A 184 4.26 -12.20 -2.67
C LEU A 184 3.12 -13.00 -3.27
N VAL A 185 1.92 -12.40 -3.32
CA VAL A 185 0.79 -12.89 -4.12
C VAL A 185 0.81 -12.19 -5.48
N ASP A 186 0.90 -12.97 -6.55
CA ASP A 186 0.87 -12.47 -7.92
C ASP A 186 -0.57 -12.17 -8.41
N ALA A 187 -0.69 -11.67 -9.64
CA ALA A 187 -1.99 -11.38 -10.25
C ALA A 187 -2.83 -12.63 -10.59
N ASN A 188 -2.32 -13.84 -10.36
CA ASN A 188 -3.04 -15.10 -10.46
C ASN A 188 -3.43 -15.67 -9.10
N GLY A 189 -3.13 -14.98 -8.00
CA GLY A 189 -3.35 -15.47 -6.65
C GLY A 189 -2.34 -16.54 -6.21
N THR A 190 -1.21 -16.70 -6.92
CA THR A 190 -0.13 -17.62 -6.55
C THR A 190 0.78 -16.96 -5.53
N ILE A 191 1.15 -17.68 -4.47
CA ILE A 191 2.18 -17.20 -3.54
C ILE A 191 3.56 -17.62 -4.06
N LEU A 192 4.44 -16.63 -4.20
CA LEU A 192 5.80 -16.78 -4.67
C LEU A 192 6.77 -16.35 -3.56
N ASP A 193 7.82 -17.13 -3.36
CA ASP A 193 9.04 -16.68 -2.69
C ASP A 193 10.05 -16.15 -3.72
N ARG A 194 11.26 -15.74 -3.31
CA ARG A 194 12.29 -15.29 -4.25
C ARG A 194 12.61 -16.29 -5.35
N VAL A 195 12.68 -17.58 -5.03
CA VAL A 195 13.04 -18.62 -6.01
C VAL A 195 11.97 -18.70 -7.11
N TYR A 196 10.70 -18.67 -6.74
CA TYR A 196 9.59 -18.72 -7.69
C TYR A 196 9.28 -17.38 -8.36
N MET A 197 9.62 -16.24 -7.74
CA MET A 197 9.52 -14.92 -8.37
C MET A 197 10.55 -14.75 -9.49
N GLY A 198 11.73 -15.37 -9.36
CA GLY A 198 12.89 -15.05 -10.18
C GLY A 198 13.49 -13.69 -9.82
N GLU A 199 14.71 -13.45 -10.29
CA GLU A 199 15.49 -12.27 -9.86
C GLU A 199 14.95 -10.95 -10.41
N ASP A 200 14.28 -10.94 -11.57
CA ASP A 200 13.72 -9.70 -12.15
C ASP A 200 12.56 -9.15 -11.30
N LEU A 201 11.62 -10.01 -10.91
CA LEU A 201 10.51 -9.61 -10.05
C LEU A 201 11.02 -9.30 -8.63
N PHE A 202 11.96 -10.09 -8.12
CA PHE A 202 12.58 -9.82 -6.82
C PHE A 202 13.38 -8.50 -6.80
N TRP A 203 13.98 -8.10 -7.92
CA TRP A 203 14.56 -6.78 -8.09
C TRP A 203 13.48 -5.69 -8.11
N ALA A 204 12.42 -5.88 -8.90
CA ALA A 204 11.38 -4.87 -9.10
C ALA A 204 10.64 -4.50 -7.80
N ILE A 205 10.34 -5.48 -6.96
CA ILE A 205 9.63 -5.23 -5.69
C ILE A 205 10.48 -4.50 -4.65
N ARG A 206 11.81 -4.42 -4.82
CA ARG A 206 12.74 -3.80 -3.86
C ARG A 206 13.09 -2.36 -4.25
N GLY A 207 12.06 -1.54 -4.50
CA GLY A 207 12.23 -0.12 -4.84
C GLY A 207 11.38 0.38 -6.00
N GLY A 208 10.75 -0.52 -6.76
CA GLY A 208 9.88 -0.17 -7.89
C GLY A 208 8.51 0.40 -7.50
N GLY A 209 8.23 0.54 -6.21
CA GLY A 209 6.97 1.07 -5.68
C GLY A 209 5.96 -0.03 -5.35
N GLY A 210 5.12 0.23 -4.33
CA GLY A 210 4.06 -0.69 -3.93
C GLY A 210 2.93 -0.77 -4.95
N ASN A 211 2.12 -1.83 -4.86
CA ASN A 211 0.88 -2.01 -5.63
C ASN A 211 1.02 -2.15 -7.16
N THR A 212 2.25 -2.29 -7.69
CA THR A 212 2.53 -2.50 -9.12
C THR A 212 2.80 -3.97 -9.47
N PHE A 213 3.64 -4.63 -8.68
CA PHE A 213 4.23 -5.92 -9.03
C PHE A 213 3.60 -7.12 -8.29
N GLY A 214 2.48 -6.88 -7.61
CA GLY A 214 1.81 -7.87 -6.76
C GLY A 214 1.61 -7.36 -5.34
N LEU A 215 1.11 -8.24 -4.48
CA LEU A 215 0.86 -7.96 -3.07
C LEU A 215 1.89 -8.68 -2.21
N VAL A 216 2.83 -7.93 -1.64
CA VAL A 216 3.83 -8.51 -0.72
C VAL A 216 3.18 -8.80 0.62
N LEU A 217 3.23 -10.06 1.05
CA LEU A 217 2.73 -10.57 2.32
C LEU A 217 3.74 -10.35 3.44
N SER A 218 5.01 -10.65 3.18
CA SER A 218 6.10 -10.53 4.16
C SER A 218 7.45 -10.38 3.48
N TRP A 219 8.40 -9.83 4.24
CA TRP A 219 9.77 -9.62 3.81
C TRP A 219 10.71 -10.39 4.73
N LYS A 220 11.71 -11.07 4.18
CA LYS A 220 12.87 -11.53 4.94
C LYS A 220 13.95 -10.47 4.86
N ILE A 221 14.33 -9.91 6.00
CA ILE A 221 15.39 -8.90 6.11
C ILE A 221 16.62 -9.46 6.78
N LYS A 222 17.79 -8.94 6.39
CA LYS A 222 19.04 -9.13 7.09
C LYS A 222 19.16 -8.13 8.24
N LEU A 223 19.39 -8.64 9.44
CA LEU A 223 19.69 -7.83 10.62
C LEU A 223 21.14 -7.37 10.60
N LEU A 224 21.36 -6.15 11.07
CA LEU A 224 22.62 -5.42 11.02
C LEU A 224 23.09 -5.06 12.43
N ASP A 225 24.39 -5.06 12.64
CA ASP A 225 24.95 -4.74 13.94
C ASP A 225 24.86 -3.24 14.22
N VAL A 226 24.47 -2.85 15.43
CA VAL A 226 24.50 -1.46 15.90
C VAL A 226 25.35 -1.38 17.15
N PRO A 227 26.10 -0.28 17.38
CA PRO A 227 26.82 -0.12 18.63
C PRO A 227 25.83 -0.02 19.79
N GLU A 228 26.24 -0.50 20.96
CA GLU A 228 25.44 -0.41 22.20
C GLU A 228 25.09 1.05 22.55
N LYS A 229 25.94 2.00 22.16
CA LYS A 229 25.77 3.43 22.40
C LYS A 229 25.84 4.20 21.09
N VAL A 230 24.83 5.02 20.84
CA VAL A 230 24.77 6.01 19.75
C VAL A 230 24.66 7.41 20.33
N THR A 231 25.23 8.41 19.64
CA THR A 231 25.17 9.82 20.07
C THR A 231 24.26 10.59 19.11
N VAL A 232 23.33 11.36 19.68
CA VAL A 232 22.43 12.24 18.93
C VAL A 232 22.59 13.67 19.44
N PHE A 233 22.49 14.64 18.55
CA PHE A 233 22.44 16.06 18.90
C PHE A 233 21.50 16.81 17.94
N THR A 234 20.85 17.84 18.47
CA THR A 234 20.06 18.81 17.69
C THR A 234 20.63 20.19 17.96
N LEU A 235 20.92 20.94 16.90
CA LEU A 235 21.43 22.31 17.00
C LEU A 235 20.54 23.24 16.19
N ASP A 236 19.82 24.11 16.89
CA ASP A 236 18.99 25.12 16.25
C ASP A 236 19.82 26.36 15.89
N LYS A 237 19.62 26.87 14.67
CA LYS A 237 20.33 28.05 14.15
C LYS A 237 19.37 28.99 13.44
N THR A 238 19.42 30.27 13.79
CA THR A 238 18.63 31.32 13.14
C THR A 238 19.42 32.02 12.03
N LEU A 239 18.75 32.86 11.23
CA LEU A 239 19.39 33.65 10.19
C LEU A 239 20.46 34.60 10.76
N GLU A 240 20.19 35.22 11.91
CA GLU A 240 21.12 36.10 12.64
C GLU A 240 22.38 35.34 13.08
N GLN A 241 22.27 34.03 13.29
CA GLN A 241 23.37 33.13 13.65
C GLN A 241 24.11 32.57 12.42
N ASN A 242 24.05 33.25 11.27
CA ASN A 242 24.70 32.86 10.02
C ASN A 242 24.24 31.51 9.44
N LEU A 243 22.96 31.12 9.62
CA LEU A 243 22.40 29.85 9.10
C LEU A 243 22.77 29.58 7.62
N THR A 244 22.68 30.59 6.74
CA THR A 244 22.99 30.43 5.31
C THR A 244 24.43 29.98 5.06
N LYS A 245 25.41 30.53 5.80
CA LYS A 245 26.82 30.11 5.68
C LYS A 245 27.03 28.69 6.20
N LEU A 246 26.33 28.32 7.29
CA LEU A 246 26.38 26.98 7.86
C LEU A 246 25.81 25.93 6.88
N ILE A 247 24.64 26.17 6.30
CA ILE A 247 24.04 25.28 5.30
C ILE A 247 24.91 25.17 4.04
N HIS A 248 25.47 26.29 3.56
CA HIS A 248 26.40 26.28 2.42
C HIS A 248 27.65 25.43 2.70
N LYS A 249 28.15 25.41 3.94
CA LYS A 249 29.24 24.51 4.33
C LYS A 249 28.75 23.07 4.47
N TRP A 250 27.62 22.86 5.14
CA TRP A 250 27.04 21.55 5.42
C TRP A 250 26.80 20.74 4.13
N GLN A 251 26.20 21.34 3.09
CA GLN A 251 25.93 20.63 1.83
C GLN A 251 27.18 20.08 1.13
N ASN A 252 28.35 20.69 1.39
CA ASN A 252 29.63 20.27 0.81
C ASN A 252 30.39 19.25 1.70
N VAL A 253 30.08 19.23 2.99
CA VAL A 253 30.79 18.41 3.99
C VAL A 253 30.00 17.15 4.33
N ALA A 254 28.70 17.27 4.59
CA ALA A 254 27.85 16.18 5.07
C ALA A 254 27.85 14.93 4.18
N PRO A 255 27.83 15.03 2.83
CA PRO A 255 27.88 13.83 1.99
C PRO A 255 29.19 13.03 2.12
N ARG A 256 30.29 13.66 2.52
CA ARG A 256 31.65 13.06 2.54
C ARG A 256 31.98 12.24 3.80
N PHE A 257 31.11 12.20 4.81
CA PHE A 257 31.38 11.55 6.10
C PHE A 257 31.03 10.06 6.11
N HIS A 258 31.79 9.10 5.59
CA HIS A 258 31.32 7.69 5.57
C HIS A 258 31.07 7.10 6.97
#